data_AF-A0A843B727-F1
#
_entry.id   AF-A0A843B727-F1
#
_cell.length_a   1.000
_cell.length_b   1.000
_cell.length_c   1.000
_cell.angle_alpha   90.00
_cell.angle_beta   90.00
_cell.angle_gamma   90.00
#
_symmetry.space_group_name_H-M   'P 1'
#
loop_
_entity.id
_entity.type
_entity.pdbx_description
1 polymer ?
#
loop_
_entity_poly.entity_id
_entity_poly.type
_entity_poly.pdbx_seq_one_letter_code
_entity_poly.pdbx_strand_id
1 'polypeptide(L)' 'MPGCSDMKMDQVYVCGECGLELKVVKECTECGTEQSSQSCGCVQECSFDCCGSPMRLQG' A
#
# COMPACT_ATOMS: atom_id res chain seq x y z
N MET A 1 -7.81 -4.75 -0.78
CA MET A 1 -6.33 -4.73 -0.80
C MET A 1 -5.87 -3.61 0.09
N PRO A 2 -4.73 -3.75 0.81
CA PRO A 2 -4.20 -2.66 1.63
C PRO A 2 -3.95 -1.44 0.75
N GLY A 3 -4.62 -0.34 1.07
CA GLY A 3 -4.43 0.94 0.40
C GLY A 3 -3.21 1.67 0.94
N CYS A 4 -2.75 2.71 0.25
CA CYS A 4 -1.67 3.58 0.78
C CYS A 4 -2.03 4.23 2.12
N SER A 5 -3.33 4.41 2.41
CA SER A 5 -3.86 4.91 3.68
C SER A 5 -3.66 3.94 4.86
N ASP A 6 -3.65 2.64 4.57
CA ASP A 6 -3.56 1.58 5.58
C ASP A 6 -2.09 1.26 5.93
N MET A 7 -1.16 1.71 5.08
CA MET A 7 0.27 1.50 5.20
C MET A 7 0.93 2.48 6.17
N LYS A 8 1.62 1.94 7.18
CA LYS A 8 2.33 2.69 8.23
C LYS A 8 3.84 2.68 8.04
N MET A 9 4.52 3.71 8.53
CA MET A 9 5.97 3.87 8.41
C MET A 9 6.64 2.66 9.04
N ASP A 10 7.73 2.23 8.40
CA ASP A 10 8.50 1.05 8.77
C ASP A 10 7.79 -0.30 8.64
N GLN A 11 6.51 -0.35 8.22
CA GLN A 11 5.90 -1.61 7.80
C GLN A 11 6.59 -2.17 6.56
N VAL A 12 6.74 -3.48 6.52
CA VAL A 12 7.26 -4.21 5.36
C VAL A 12 6.16 -5.13 4.85
N TYR A 13 5.93 -5.11 3.54
CA TYR A 13 4.99 -5.99 2.85
C TYR A 13 5.77 -6.95 1.98
N VAL A 14 5.39 -8.22 1.97
CA VAL A 14 6.12 -9.29 1.28
C VAL A 14 5.21 -9.97 0.27
N CYS A 15 5.75 -10.20 -0.92
CA CYS A 15 5.17 -11.09 -1.91
C CYS A 15 5.56 -12.54 -1.56
N GLY A 16 4.57 -13.37 -1.22
CA GLY A 16 4.79 -14.77 -0.89
C GLY A 16 5.20 -15.67 -2.07
N GLU A 17 5.13 -15.15 -3.31
CA GLU A 17 5.43 -15.93 -4.52
C GLU A 17 6.86 -15.71 -5.03
N CYS A 18 7.32 -14.47 -5.08
CA CYS A 18 8.64 -14.12 -5.62
C CYS A 18 9.64 -13.61 -4.58
N GLY A 19 9.19 -13.35 -3.34
CA GLY A 19 10.04 -12.84 -2.26
C GLY A 19 10.33 -11.33 -2.32
N LEU A 20 9.61 -10.58 -3.15
CA LEU A 20 9.73 -9.11 -3.18
C LEU A 20 9.24 -8.49 -1.87
N GLU A 21 10.05 -7.58 -1.31
CA GLU A 21 9.71 -6.83 -0.11
C GLU A 21 9.51 -5.34 -0.42
N LEU A 22 8.47 -4.75 0.16
CA LEU A 22 8.12 -3.34 0.04
C LEU A 22 8.13 -2.71 1.43
N LYS A 23 9.08 -1.82 1.70
CA LYS A 23 9.14 -1.07 2.95
C LYS A 23 8.48 0.29 2.80
N VAL A 24 7.55 0.60 3.71
CA VAL A 24 6.92 1.92 3.79
C VAL A 24 7.90 2.89 4.44
N VAL A 25 8.54 3.73 3.64
CA VAL A 25 9.50 4.73 4.14
C VAL A 25 8.83 6.05 4.55
N LYS A 26 7.57 6.27 4.15
CA LYS A 26 6.76 7.45 4.48
C LYS A 26 5.28 7.08 4.45
N GLU A 27 4.54 7.43 5.51
CA GLU A 27 3.09 7.24 5.54
C GLU A 27 2.37 8.19 4.61
N CYS A 28 1.30 7.70 4.00
CA CYS A 28 0.36 8.55 3.33
C CYS A 28 -0.56 9.21 4.36
N THR A 29 -0.41 10.51 4.59
CA THR A 29 -1.26 11.30 5.48
C THR A 29 -2.38 12.03 4.75
N GLU A 30 -2.36 12.02 3.42
CA GLU A 30 -3.25 12.80 2.56
C GLU A 30 -4.48 12.01 2.11
N CYS A 31 -4.44 10.68 2.24
CA CYS A 31 -5.47 9.77 1.77
C CYS A 31 -6.14 9.12 3.00
N GLY A 32 -7.40 9.50 3.30
CA GLY A 32 -8.10 8.97 4.48
C GLY A 32 -9.18 9.85 5.12
N THR A 33 -9.40 11.09 4.66
CA THR A 33 -10.45 11.97 5.22
C THR A 33 -11.40 12.43 4.13
N GLU A 34 -12.50 11.70 3.91
CA GLU A 34 -13.76 12.14 3.26
C GLU A 34 -13.68 12.84 1.88
N GLN A 35 -12.51 13.04 1.33
CA GLN A 35 -12.26 13.63 0.03
C GLN A 35 -11.73 12.50 -0.83
N SER A 36 -12.58 12.15 -1.80
CA SER A 36 -12.38 11.23 -2.90
C SER A 36 -10.93 10.82 -3.16
N SER A 37 -10.75 9.56 -3.53
CA SER A 37 -9.58 8.98 -4.20
C SER A 37 -8.95 9.81 -5.35
N GLN A 38 -9.49 10.99 -5.68
CA GLN A 38 -8.94 12.00 -6.58
C GLN A 38 -7.91 12.96 -5.92
N SER A 39 -7.84 13.07 -4.58
CA SER A 39 -6.84 13.92 -3.90
C SER A 39 -5.50 13.20 -3.73
N CYS A 40 -5.54 11.89 -3.55
CA CYS A 40 -4.39 11.02 -3.70
C CYS A 40 -3.99 11.04 -5.17
N GLY A 41 -2.75 11.36 -5.52
CA GLY A 41 -2.23 11.28 -6.91
C GLY A 41 -2.28 9.86 -7.53
N CYS A 42 -2.91 8.91 -6.84
CA CYS A 42 -3.29 7.60 -7.31
C CYS A 42 -4.36 7.74 -8.40
N VAL A 43 -3.99 7.46 -9.66
CA VAL A 43 -4.91 7.49 -10.81
C VAL A 43 -5.99 6.39 -10.71
N GLN A 44 -5.78 5.39 -9.84
CA GLN A 44 -6.69 4.27 -9.56
C GLN A 44 -6.67 3.96 -8.06
N GLU A 45 -7.60 3.12 -7.57
CA GLU A 45 -7.53 2.60 -6.19
C GLU A 45 -6.13 2.05 -5.92
N CYS A 46 -5.40 2.71 -5.03
CA CYS A 46 -3.98 2.45 -4.75
C CYS A 46 -3.83 1.06 -4.11
N SER A 47 -3.78 0.02 -4.94
CA SER A 47 -3.61 -1.38 -4.56
C SER A 47 -2.16 -1.80 -4.78
N PHE A 48 -1.62 -2.53 -3.82
CA PHE A 48 -0.24 -3.03 -3.86
C PHE A 48 -0.25 -4.54 -4.07
N ASP A 49 -0.19 -4.93 -5.34
CA ASP A 49 -0.22 -6.31 -5.79
C ASP A 49 1.10 -6.71 -6.44
N CYS A 50 1.52 -7.95 -6.20
CA CYS A 50 2.71 -8.54 -6.78
C CYS A 50 2.40 -9.98 -7.21
N CYS A 51 2.80 -10.36 -8.43
CA CYS A 51 2.52 -11.68 -9.01
C CYS A 51 1.03 -12.04 -9.15
N GLY A 52 0.13 -11.04 -9.21
CA GLY A 52 -1.31 -11.27 -9.31
C GLY A 52 -1.99 -11.54 -7.96
N SER A 53 -1.23 -11.47 -6.86
CA SER A 53 -1.69 -11.62 -5.48
C SER A 53 -1.44 -10.35 -4.67
N PRO A 54 -2.31 -10.01 -3.69
CA PRO A 54 -2.05 -8.89 -2.78
C PRO A 54 -0.81 -9.16 -1.93
N MET A 55 0.03 -8.14 -1.75
CA MET A 55 1.16 -8.23 -0.83
C MET A 55 0.66 -8.34 0.63
N ARG A 56 1.43 -9.05 1.47
CA ARG A 56 1.06 -9.33 2.87
C ARG A 56 1.97 -8.56 3.82
N LEU A 57 1.41 -7.98 4.88
CA LEU A 57 2.21 -7.36 5.94
C LEU A 57 3.11 -8.42 6.60
N GLN A 58 4.40 -8.12 6.69
CA GLN A 58 5.39 -8.88 7.44
C GLN A 58 5.26 -8.48 8.91
N GLY A 59 4.83 -9.44 9.74
CA GLY A 59 4.71 -9.28 11.19
C GLY A 59 6.02 -9.56 11.91
#